data_AF-A0A2G8TKC8-F1
#
_entry.id   AF-A0A2G8TKC8-F1
#
_cell.length_a   1.000
_cell.length_b   1.000
_cell.length_c   1.000
_cell.angle_alpha   90.00
_cell.angle_beta   90.00
_cell.angle_gamma   90.00
#
_symmetry.space_group_name_H-M   'P 1'
#
loop_
_entity.id
_entity.type
_entity.pdbx_description
1 polymer ?
#
loop_
_entity_poly.entity_id
_entity_poly.type
_entity_poly.pdbx_seq_one_letter_code
_entity_poly.pdbx_strand_id
1 'polypeptide(L)'
;MKTALLDGITPAKIDKQIIGNLLLNVASADEVRQEKMLVGVRNEAGEIYRLIGATKVNSYMNAIEELEDLGLVDELKDTEAPQDGCDAIFSAH
;
A
#
# COMPACT_ATOMS: atom_id res chain seq x y z
N MET A 1 -8.77 -4.54 6.17
CA MET A 1 -8.02 -4.85 4.92
C MET A 1 -6.94 -5.87 5.23
N LYS A 2 -6.24 -6.41 4.24
CA LYS A 2 -5.06 -7.25 4.48
C LYS A 2 -3.78 -6.48 4.17
N THR A 3 -2.68 -6.82 4.83
CA THR A 3 -1.36 -6.28 4.49
C THR A 3 -0.27 -7.34 4.64
N ALA A 4 0.79 -7.18 3.86
CA ALA A 4 2.00 -7.99 3.94
C ALA A 4 3.23 -7.11 3.78
N LEU A 5 4.28 -7.40 4.54
CA LEU A 5 5.63 -6.98 4.20
C LEU A 5 6.20 -7.95 3.17
N LEU A 6 6.96 -7.43 2.20
CA LEU A 6 7.68 -8.24 1.23
C LEU A 6 9.04 -8.64 1.78
N ASP A 7 9.33 -9.95 1.76
CA ASP A 7 10.55 -10.50 2.32
C ASP A 7 11.80 -9.94 1.66
N GLY A 8 12.81 -9.63 2.47
CA GLY A 8 14.11 -9.12 2.01
C GLY A 8 14.12 -7.64 1.62
N ILE A 9 12.99 -6.94 1.69
CA ILE A 9 12.89 -5.51 1.38
C ILE A 9 12.82 -4.71 2.68
N THR A 10 13.63 -3.65 2.79
CA THR A 10 13.68 -2.82 4.00
C THR A 10 12.42 -1.96 4.09
N PRO A 11 11.67 -1.98 5.21
CA PRO A 11 10.51 -1.12 5.37
C PRO A 11 10.85 0.37 5.43
N ALA A 12 9.96 1.21 4.91
CA ALA A 12 10.09 2.66 5.03
C ALA A 12 10.08 3.10 6.50
N LYS A 13 10.72 4.22 6.84
CA LYS A 13 10.71 4.77 8.21
C LYS A 13 9.29 5.09 8.71
N ILE A 14 8.41 5.48 7.80
CA ILE A 14 7.00 5.81 8.07
C ILE A 14 6.11 4.57 8.33
N ASP A 15 6.63 3.35 8.13
CA ASP A 15 5.82 2.11 8.15
C ASP A 15 5.01 1.93 9.43
N LYS A 16 5.59 2.28 10.58
CA LYS A 16 4.89 2.18 11.88
C LYS A 16 3.66 3.07 11.95
N GLN A 17 3.65 4.20 11.25
CA GLN A 17 2.51 5.11 11.21
C GLN A 17 1.44 4.57 10.26
N ILE A 18 1.84 4.02 9.10
CA ILE A 18 0.94 3.36 8.14
C ILE A 18 0.16 2.23 8.80
N ILE A 19 0.83 1.31 9.50
CA ILE A 19 0.16 0.18 10.16
C ILE A 19 -0.67 0.61 11.38
N GLY A 20 -0.39 1.77 11.96
CA GLY A 20 -1.08 2.30 13.13
C GLY A 20 -2.37 3.03 12.79
N ASN A 21 -2.44 3.67 11.62
CA ASN A 21 -3.61 4.44 11.19
C ASN A 21 -4.63 3.60 10.40
N LEU A 22 -4.20 2.49 9.80
CA LEU A 22 -5.07 1.63 9.01
C LEU A 22 -5.56 0.40 9.79
N LEU A 23 -6.83 0.03 9.59
CA LEU A 23 -7.38 -1.25 10.08
C LEU A 23 -6.92 -2.42 9.20
N LEU A 24 -5.70 -2.90 9.48
CA LEU A 24 -5.02 -3.95 8.72
C LEU A 24 -4.96 -5.28 9.47
N ASN A 25 -5.19 -6.36 8.74
CA ASN A 25 -4.90 -7.73 9.17
C ASN A 25 -3.64 -8.20 8.44
N VAL A 26 -2.65 -8.71 9.18
CA VAL A 26 -1.44 -9.27 8.57
C VAL A 26 -1.79 -10.59 7.88
N ALA A 27 -1.32 -10.76 6.65
CA ALA A 27 -1.47 -11.96 5.83
C ALA A 27 -0.19 -12.20 5.01
N SER A 28 -0.10 -13.32 4.29
CA SER A 28 0.99 -13.53 3.32
C SER A 28 0.85 -12.60 2.10
N ALA A 29 1.97 -12.30 1.45
CA ALA A 29 1.95 -11.47 0.24
C ALA A 29 1.06 -12.06 -0.87
N ASP A 30 1.04 -13.39 -1.00
CA ASP A 30 0.20 -14.08 -1.97
C ASP A 30 -1.29 -13.94 -1.66
N GLU A 31 -1.69 -14.03 -0.38
CA GLU A 31 -3.07 -13.78 0.02
C GLU A 31 -3.50 -12.33 -0.19
N VAL A 32 -2.59 -11.37 0.02
CA VAL A 32 -2.87 -9.95 -0.24
C VAL A 32 -3.10 -9.73 -1.73
N ARG A 33 -2.26 -10.32 -2.60
CA ARG A 33 -2.39 -10.20 -4.07
C ARG A 33 -3.69 -10.77 -4.65
N GLN A 34 -4.40 -11.61 -3.91
CA GLN A 34 -5.73 -12.10 -4.32
C GLN A 34 -6.86 -11.11 -4.05
N GLU A 35 -6.59 -10.00 -3.35
CA GLU A 35 -7.59 -8.96 -3.11
C GLU A 35 -7.91 -8.19 -4.40
N LYS A 36 -9.13 -7.61 -4.46
CA LYS A 36 -9.64 -6.97 -5.69
C LYS A 36 -8.93 -5.67 -6.06
N MET A 37 -8.43 -4.96 -5.06
CA MET A 37 -7.68 -3.73 -5.22
C MET A 37 -6.43 -3.78 -4.36
N LEU A 38 -5.31 -3.34 -4.92
CA LEU A 38 -3.98 -3.45 -4.35
C LEU A 38 -3.32 -2.08 -4.28
N VAL A 39 -2.78 -1.76 -3.11
CA VAL A 39 -1.95 -0.58 -2.88
C VAL A 39 -0.54 -1.06 -2.56
N GLY A 40 0.44 -0.57 -3.32
CA GLY A 40 1.86 -0.74 -3.03
C GLY A 40 2.38 0.45 -2.23
N VAL A 41 3.31 0.21 -1.30
CA VAL A 41 4.06 1.28 -0.62
C VAL A 41 5.54 1.09 -0.88
N ARG A 42 6.21 2.14 -1.38
CA ARG A 42 7.64 2.17 -1.63
C ARG A 42 8.42 2.67 -0.42
N ASN A 43 9.62 2.11 -0.24
CA ASN A 43 10.60 2.60 0.72
C ASN A 43 11.44 3.72 0.11
N GLU A 44 12.39 4.25 0.88
CA GLU A 44 13.31 5.31 0.45
C GLU A 44 14.27 4.87 -0.67
N ALA A 45 14.39 3.56 -0.94
CA ALA A 45 15.15 3.02 -2.07
C ALA A 45 14.29 2.87 -3.34
N GLY A 46 12.99 3.21 -3.29
CA GLY A 46 12.05 3.06 -4.40
C GLY A 46 11.48 1.64 -4.56
N GLU A 47 11.73 0.74 -3.61
CA GLU A 47 11.26 -0.64 -3.66
C GLU A 47 9.89 -0.76 -2.98
N ILE A 48 8.93 -1.43 -3.63
CA ILE A 48 7.67 -1.78 -2.97
C ILE A 48 7.98 -2.76 -1.85
N TYR A 49 7.80 -2.34 -0.60
CA TYR A 49 8.13 -3.15 0.57
C TYR A 49 6.87 -3.66 1.28
N ARG A 50 5.72 -3.01 1.06
CA ARG A 50 4.44 -3.37 1.66
C ARG A 50 3.35 -3.41 0.60
N LEU A 51 2.49 -4.43 0.70
CA LEU A 51 1.22 -4.50 -0.01
C LEU A 51 0.07 -4.30 0.97
N ILE A 52 -0.95 -3.59 0.54
CA ILE A 52 -2.24 -3.46 1.23
C ILE A 52 -3.32 -3.87 0.24
N GLY A 53 -4.13 -4.86 0.62
CA GLY A 53 -5.19 -5.40 -0.22
C GLY A 53 -6.57 -5.10 0.35
N ALA A 54 -7.47 -4.63 -0.51
CA ALA A 54 -8.84 -4.30 -0.16
C ALA A 54 -9.85 -5.04 -1.04
N THR A 55 -10.82 -5.70 -0.41
CA THR A 55 -11.91 -6.37 -1.13
C THR A 55 -13.02 -5.40 -1.58
N LYS A 56 -13.21 -4.29 -0.85
CA LYS A 56 -14.31 -3.33 -1.03
C LYS A 56 -13.77 -1.93 -1.32
N VAL A 57 -14.44 -1.22 -2.21
CA VAL A 57 -14.05 0.13 -2.65
C VAL A 57 -13.94 1.10 -1.48
N ASN A 58 -14.88 1.09 -0.53
CA ASN A 58 -14.81 1.99 0.63
C ASN A 58 -13.55 1.77 1.49
N SER A 59 -13.10 0.52 1.62
CA SER A 59 -11.87 0.22 2.36
C SER A 59 -10.64 0.69 1.58
N TYR A 60 -10.66 0.50 0.26
CA TYR A 60 -9.61 1.03 -0.61
C TYR A 60 -9.51 2.55 -0.52
N MET A 61 -10.62 3.28 -0.70
CA MET A 61 -10.65 4.74 -0.59
C MET A 61 -10.18 5.23 0.77
N ASN A 62 -10.58 4.57 1.86
CA ASN A 62 -10.07 4.90 3.19
C ASN A 62 -8.54 4.69 3.28
N ALA A 63 -7.98 3.66 2.65
CA ALA A 63 -6.53 3.50 2.61
C ALA A 63 -5.82 4.63 1.84
N ILE A 64 -6.39 5.05 0.70
CA ILE A 64 -5.88 6.17 -0.10
C ILE A 64 -5.86 7.45 0.75
N GLU A 65 -6.99 7.81 1.36
CA GLU A 65 -7.13 9.02 2.19
C GLU A 65 -6.14 9.03 3.36
N GLU A 66 -6.03 7.94 4.11
CA GLU A 66 -5.12 7.85 5.26
C GLU A 66 -3.64 7.89 4.86
N LEU A 67 -3.28 7.36 3.68
CA LEU A 67 -1.92 7.46 3.16
C LEU A 67 -1.59 8.88 2.68
N GLU A 68 -2.55 9.55 2.02
CA GLU A 68 -2.42 10.98 1.67
C GLU A 68 -2.32 11.87 2.92
N ASP A 69 -3.12 11.59 3.96
CA ASP A 69 -3.09 12.32 5.24
C ASP A 69 -1.78 12.11 6.03
N LEU A 70 -1.14 10.96 5.85
CA LEU A 70 0.21 10.69 6.34
C LEU A 70 1.30 11.42 5.53
N GLY A 71 0.94 12.09 4.45
CA GLY A 71 1.84 12.85 3.58
C GLY A 71 2.55 12.01 2.52
N LEU A 72 2.09 10.79 2.25
CA LEU A 72 2.56 10.02 1.09
C LEU A 72 1.86 10.50 -0.18
N VAL A 73 2.51 10.30 -1.32
CA VAL A 73 1.99 10.69 -2.63
C VAL A 73 1.71 9.46 -3.47
N ASP A 74 0.52 9.41 -4.07
CA ASP A 74 0.15 8.39 -5.05
C ASP A 74 0.83 8.68 -6.40
N GLU A 75 1.79 7.84 -6.75
CA GLU A 75 2.55 7.91 -8.01
C GLU A 75 1.68 7.60 -9.23
N LEU A 76 0.56 6.89 -9.05
CA LEU A 76 -0.30 6.43 -10.13
C LEU A 76 -1.55 7.29 -10.33
N LYS A 77 -1.72 8.37 -9.55
CA LYS A 77 -2.92 9.21 -9.54
C LYS A 77 -3.34 9.74 -10.92
N ASP A 78 -2.36 10.05 -11.77
CA ASP A 78 -2.57 10.57 -13.13
C ASP A 78 -2.42 9.48 -14.22
N THR A 79 -2.41 8.21 -13.82
CA THR A 79 -2.27 7.06 -14.73
C THR A 79 -3.58 6.30 -14.86
N GLU A 80 -3.87 5.80 -16.06
CA GLU A 80 -5.11 5.06 -16.34
C GLU A 80 -4.98 3.54 -16.11
N ALA A 81 -3.78 3.03 -15.80
CA ALA A 81 -3.51 1.60 -15.73
C ALA A 81 -2.71 1.22 -14.47
N PRO A 82 -2.99 0.05 -13.86
CA PRO A 82 -2.19 -0.49 -12.76
C PRO A 82 -0.72 -0.66 -13.16
N GLN A 83 0.18 -0.40 -12.20
CA GLN A 83 1.63 -0.62 -12.36
C GLN A 83 2.14 -1.53 -11.24
N ASP A 84 3.12 -2.39 -11.55
CA ASP A 84 3.70 -3.35 -10.59
C ASP A 84 2.65 -4.25 -9.90
N GLY A 85 1.52 -4.47 -10.59
CA GLY A 85 0.38 -5.22 -10.05
C GLY A 85 -0.43 -4.48 -8.99
N CYS A 86 -0.26 -3.17 -8.85
CA CYS A 86 -0.96 -2.32 -7.89
C CYS A 86 -1.84 -1.29 -8.61
N ASP A 87 -3.01 -1.01 -8.04
CA ASP A 87 -3.95 0.03 -8.50
C ASP A 87 -3.54 1.43 -8.03
N ALA A 88 -2.77 1.52 -6.95
CA ALA A 88 -2.09 2.73 -6.49
C ALA A 88 -0.72 2.39 -5.90
N ILE A 89 0.23 3.33 -5.99
CA ILE A 89 1.57 3.19 -5.41
C ILE A 89 1.90 4.45 -4.64
N PHE A 90 2.17 4.30 -3.34
CA PHE A 90 2.51 5.41 -2.46
C PHE A 90 3.99 5.43 -2.11
N SER A 91 4.58 6.61 -2.11
CA SER A 91 5.92 6.87 -1.57
C SER A 91 5.96 8.13 -0.71
N ALA A 92 6.91 8.16 0.22
CA ALA A 92 7.29 9.39 0.89
C ALA A 92 8.27 10.13 -0.04
N HIS A 93 7.96 11.38 -0.39
CA HIS A 93 8.85 12.24 -1.20
C HIS A 93 10.22 12.45 -0.55
#